data_AF-A0A345UVW5-F1
#
_entry.id   AF-A0A345UVW5-F1
#
_cell.length_a   1.000
_cell.length_b   1.000
_cell.length_c   1.000
_cell.angle_alpha   90.00
_cell.angle_beta   90.00
_cell.angle_gamma   90.00
#
_symmetry.space_group_name_H-M   'P 1'
#
loop_
_entity.id
_entity.type
_entity.pdbx_description
1 polymer ?
#
loop_
_entity_poly.entity_id
_entity_poly.type
_entity_poly.pdbx_seq_one_letter_code
_entity_poly.pdbx_strand_id
1 'polypeptide(L)'
;MNKAVYVKAHFCPIGENVEVKVPTGRMKKGLFGEKEEMEKVIEWKQTGWSDSQIDGQRLNEDINDAVKRLNEEGYEVQSILPILSGAYSYDYKYKEMPQGGWGYGYGYGYSYTEGVTIIAKKMNIQVQ
;
A
#
# COMPACT_ATOMS: atom_id res chain seq x y z
N MET A 1 -23.60 -23.93 -1.43
CA MET A 1 -22.42 -23.75 -2.32
C MET A 1 -21.43 -22.85 -1.61
N ASN A 2 -20.13 -23.14 -1.71
CA ASN A 2 -19.09 -22.28 -1.13
C ASN A 2 -18.86 -21.04 -2.02
N LYS A 3 -18.51 -19.92 -1.41
CA LYS A 3 -18.12 -18.68 -2.08
C LYS A 3 -16.64 -18.42 -1.82
N ALA A 4 -15.92 -17.99 -2.86
CA ALA A 4 -14.54 -17.54 -2.76
C ALA A 4 -14.48 -16.04 -3.04
N VAL A 5 -13.77 -15.28 -2.21
CA VAL A 5 -13.59 -13.84 -2.36
C VAL A 5 -12.10 -13.52 -2.33
N TYR A 6 -11.61 -12.84 -3.35
CA TYR A 6 -10.24 -12.34 -3.39
C TYR A 6 -10.18 -10.93 -2.79
N VAL A 7 -9.25 -10.72 -1.86
CA VAL A 7 -8.94 -9.42 -1.27
C VAL A 7 -7.49 -9.08 -1.62
N LYS A 8 -7.30 -7.99 -2.35
CA LYS A 8 -5.99 -7.58 -2.87
C LYS A 8 -5.17 -6.87 -1.80
N ALA A 9 -3.89 -7.20 -1.69
CA ALA A 9 -2.95 -6.46 -0.86
C ALA A 9 -2.37 -5.25 -1.61
N HIS A 10 -1.98 -4.24 -0.83
CA HIS A 10 -1.34 -3.02 -1.32
C HIS A 10 0.00 -2.83 -0.61
N PHE A 11 0.97 -2.23 -1.29
CA PHE A 11 2.25 -1.88 -0.65
C PHE A 11 2.09 -0.70 0.31
N CYS A 12 2.99 -0.58 1.30
CA CYS A 12 3.04 0.58 2.19
C CYS A 12 3.30 1.85 1.39
N PRO A 13 2.63 2.97 1.69
CA PRO A 13 3.01 4.25 1.11
C PRO A 13 4.38 4.67 1.66
N ILE A 14 5.25 5.19 0.79
CA ILE A 14 6.52 5.82 1.21
C ILE A 14 6.44 7.32 0.95
N GLY A 15 7.12 8.10 1.78
CA GLY A 15 7.00 9.55 1.74
C GLY A 15 8.08 10.24 2.55
N GLU A 16 8.06 11.55 2.48
CA GLU A 16 9.01 12.42 3.16
C GLU A 16 8.30 13.55 3.89
N ASN A 17 8.94 14.09 4.92
CA ASN A 17 8.47 15.26 5.64
C ASN A 17 8.89 16.52 4.86
N VAL A 18 7.93 17.25 4.32
CA VAL A 18 8.18 18.50 3.59
C VAL A 18 7.75 19.71 4.41
N GLU A 19 8.51 20.80 4.28
CA GLU A 19 8.14 22.08 4.86
C GLU A 19 7.14 22.79 3.93
N VAL A 20 5.90 22.98 4.38
CA VAL A 20 4.86 23.72 3.68
C VAL A 20 4.59 25.04 4.37
N LYS A 21 4.41 26.11 3.59
CA LYS A 21 4.00 27.41 4.09
C LYS A 21 2.48 27.48 4.09
N VAL A 22 1.87 27.53 5.27
CA VAL A 22 0.42 27.66 5.43
C VAL A 22 0.08 29.06 5.95
N PRO A 23 -1.02 29.68 5.48
CA PRO A 23 -1.47 30.97 5.98
C PRO A 23 -1.96 30.85 7.42
N THR A 24 -1.55 31.77 8.29
CA THR A 24 -1.98 31.78 9.71
C THR A 24 -3.29 32.51 9.94
N GLY A 25 -3.86 33.14 8.90
CA GLY A 25 -5.02 34.02 8.99
C GLY A 25 -4.73 35.36 9.66
N ARG A 26 -3.47 35.66 10.01
CA ARG A 26 -3.04 36.95 10.56
C ARG A 26 -2.39 37.79 9.47
N MET A 27 -2.70 39.08 9.46
CA MET A 27 -2.05 40.05 8.56
C MET A 27 -0.90 40.74 9.29
N LYS A 28 0.25 40.84 8.63
CA LYS A 28 1.42 41.56 9.12
C LYS A 28 1.73 42.74 8.21
N LYS A 29 1.95 43.91 8.79
CA LYS A 29 2.30 45.12 8.04
C LYS A 29 3.75 45.03 7.56
N GLY A 30 3.94 44.96 6.25
CA GLY A 30 5.25 44.93 5.60
C GLY A 30 5.59 46.26 4.91
N LEU A 31 6.80 46.33 4.34
CA LEU A 31 7.32 47.53 3.65
C LEU A 31 6.52 47.93 2.40
N PHE A 32 5.65 47.06 1.88
CA PHE A 32 4.81 47.25 0.69
C PHE A 32 3.31 47.07 0.94
N GLY A 33 2.86 47.17 2.20
CA GLY A 33 1.46 46.98 2.59
C GLY A 33 1.23 45.81 3.54
N GLU A 34 -0.04 45.48 3.80
CA GLU A 34 -0.41 44.32 4.61
C GLU A 34 -0.19 43.02 3.83
N LYS A 35 0.51 42.06 4.45
CA LYS A 35 0.78 40.74 3.87
C LYS A 35 0.33 39.66 4.85
N GLU A 36 -0.29 38.61 4.34
CA GLU A 36 -0.67 37.44 5.12
C GLU A 36 0.58 36.77 5.73
N GLU A 37 0.52 36.51 7.03
CA GLU A 37 1.56 35.81 7.75
C GLU A 37 1.49 34.31 7.43
N MET A 38 2.63 33.76 7.02
CA MET A 38 2.77 32.35 6.66
C MET A 38 3.58 31.64 7.73
N GLU A 39 3.10 30.50 8.20
CA GLU A 39 3.82 29.60 9.10
C GLU A 39 4.37 28.40 8.34
N LYS A 40 5.55 27.96 8.72
CA LYS A 40 6.18 26.75 8.18
C LYS A 40 5.73 25.56 9.01
N VAL A 41 4.99 24.64 8.41
CA VAL A 41 4.53 23.41 9.04
C VAL A 41 5.20 22.23 8.33
N ILE A 42 5.57 21.21 9.09
CA ILE A 42 6.07 19.95 8.55
C ILE A 42 4.88 19.05 8.27
N GLU A 43 4.70 18.69 7.00
CA GLU A 43 3.65 17.79 6.54
C GLU A 43 4.30 16.56 5.90
N TRP A 44 3.84 15.36 6.27
CA TRP A 44 4.26 14.15 5.59
C TRP A 44 3.55 14.06 4.24
N LYS A 45 4.31 13.91 3.15
CA LYS A 45 3.77 13.71 1.81
C LYS A 45 4.21 12.39 1.24
N GLN A 46 3.23 11.64 0.72
CA GLN A 46 3.50 10.41 -0.01
C GLN A 46 4.22 10.73 -1.32
N THR A 47 5.35 10.07 -1.55
CA THR A 47 6.17 10.19 -2.76
C THR A 47 6.15 8.91 -3.60
N GLY A 48 5.64 7.80 -3.07
CA GLY A 48 5.49 6.55 -3.80
C GLY A 48 4.91 5.41 -2.96
N TRP A 49 5.25 4.19 -3.38
CA TRP A 49 4.88 2.95 -2.69
C TRP A 49 6.14 2.12 -2.45
N SER A 50 6.16 1.38 -1.35
CA SER A 50 7.20 0.40 -1.07
C SER A 50 7.23 -0.65 -2.19
N ASP A 51 8.42 -1.14 -2.51
CA ASP A 51 8.61 -2.26 -3.43
C ASP A 51 8.62 -3.62 -2.71
N SER A 52 8.68 -3.63 -1.38
CA SER A 52 9.03 -4.81 -0.58
C SER A 52 8.14 -5.03 0.64
N GLN A 53 7.36 -4.03 1.07
CA GLN A 53 6.52 -4.11 2.28
C GLN A 53 5.05 -3.89 1.94
N ILE A 54 4.21 -4.87 2.26
CA ILE A 54 2.75 -4.73 2.19
C ILE A 54 2.23 -3.88 3.36
N ASP A 55 1.19 -3.09 3.09
CA ASP A 55 0.42 -2.40 4.11
C ASP A 55 -0.51 -3.42 4.79
N GLY A 56 0.03 -4.06 5.84
CA GLY A 56 -0.68 -5.09 6.58
C GLY A 56 -1.90 -4.56 7.35
N GLN A 57 -1.88 -3.30 7.77
CA GLN A 57 -3.02 -2.69 8.46
C GLN A 57 -4.18 -2.54 7.48
N ARG A 58 -3.92 -1.91 6.33
CA ARG A 58 -4.93 -1.76 5.29
C ARG A 58 -5.48 -3.11 4.83
N LEU A 59 -4.60 -4.09 4.59
CA LEU A 59 -5.04 -5.43 4.19
C LEU A 59 -5.96 -6.07 5.24
N ASN A 60 -5.67 -5.89 6.53
CA ASN A 60 -6.51 -6.41 7.60
C ASN A 60 -7.89 -5.72 7.63
N GLU A 61 -7.94 -4.41 7.42
CA GLU A 61 -9.20 -3.65 7.30
C GLU A 61 -10.03 -4.14 6.10
N ASP A 62 -9.41 -4.30 4.93
CA ASP A 62 -10.05 -4.80 3.70
C ASP A 62 -10.59 -6.24 3.88
N ILE A 63 -9.86 -7.10 4.61
CA ILE A 63 -10.32 -8.45 4.96
C ILE A 63 -11.54 -8.38 5.88
N ASN A 64 -11.50 -7.55 6.93
CA ASN A 64 -12.62 -7.41 7.86
C ASN A 64 -13.90 -6.93 7.15
N ASP A 65 -13.78 -5.99 6.23
CA ASP A 65 -14.90 -5.53 5.40
C ASP A 65 -15.46 -6.65 4.52
N ALA A 66 -14.60 -7.47 3.90
CA ALA A 66 -15.03 -8.62 3.12
C ALA A 66 -15.72 -9.70 3.97
N VAL A 67 -15.19 -10.00 5.16
CA VAL A 67 -15.79 -10.94 6.11
C VAL A 67 -17.17 -10.44 6.55
N LYS A 68 -17.29 -9.15 6.90
CA LYS A 68 -18.56 -8.55 7.30
C LYS A 68 -19.62 -8.69 6.22
N ARG A 69 -19.29 -8.37 4.96
CA ARG A 69 -20.22 -8.54 3.82
C ARG A 69 -20.64 -10.01 3.64
N LEU A 70 -19.71 -10.95 3.77
CA LEU A 70 -20.03 -12.37 3.71
C LEU A 70 -21.00 -12.79 4.82
N ASN A 71 -20.80 -12.29 6.05
CA ASN A 71 -21.71 -12.58 7.16
C ASN A 71 -23.10 -11.97 6.95
N GLU A 72 -23.19 -10.74 6.46
CA GLU A 72 -24.46 -10.09 6.07
C GLU A 72 -25.20 -10.87 4.98
N GLU A 73 -24.46 -11.48 4.05
CA GLU A 73 -25.00 -12.38 3.04
C GLU A 73 -25.35 -13.79 3.57
N GLY A 74 -25.16 -14.07 4.87
CA GLY A 74 -25.45 -15.38 5.47
C GLY A 74 -24.41 -16.46 5.13
N TYR A 75 -23.14 -16.07 4.97
CA TYR A 75 -22.01 -16.98 4.85
C TYR A 75 -21.15 -16.97 6.11
N GLU A 76 -20.63 -18.15 6.45
CA GLU A 76 -19.62 -18.36 7.49
C GLU A 76 -18.26 -18.54 6.83
N VAL A 77 -17.25 -17.80 7.27
CA VAL A 77 -15.88 -17.90 6.76
C VAL A 77 -15.23 -19.18 7.29
N GLN A 78 -14.68 -19.99 6.39
CA GLN A 78 -14.01 -21.25 6.73
C GLN A 78 -12.50 -21.10 6.75
N SER A 79 -11.94 -20.33 5.82
CA SER A 79 -10.50 -20.12 5.73
C SER A 79 -10.17 -18.82 5.00
N ILE A 80 -8.98 -18.27 5.32
CA ILE A 80 -8.36 -17.15 4.64
C ILE A 80 -6.95 -17.60 4.27
N LEU A 81 -6.65 -17.64 2.97
CA LEU A 81 -5.40 -18.19 2.44
C LEU A 81 -4.62 -17.09 1.71
N PRO A 82 -3.33 -16.88 2.00
CA PRO A 82 -2.52 -15.92 1.27
C PRO A 82 -2.29 -16.38 -0.17
N ILE A 83 -2.35 -15.44 -1.11
CA ILE A 83 -1.86 -15.60 -2.48
C ILE A 83 -0.49 -14.92 -2.54
N LEU A 84 0.51 -15.71 -2.91
CA LEU A 84 1.88 -15.25 -3.08
C LEU A 84 2.16 -15.07 -4.57
N SER A 85 2.75 -13.93 -4.90
CA SER A 85 3.24 -13.63 -6.25
C SER A 85 4.70 -13.23 -6.19
N GLY A 86 5.44 -13.47 -7.27
CA GLY A 86 6.85 -13.17 -7.36
C GLY A 86 7.14 -12.20 -8.49
N ALA A 87 7.97 -11.21 -8.22
CA ALA A 87 8.59 -10.40 -9.28
C ALA A 87 9.96 -11.00 -9.61
N TYR A 88 10.18 -11.33 -10.88
CA TYR A 88 11.47 -11.83 -11.38
C TYR A 88 12.18 -10.77 -12.22
N SER A 89 13.52 -10.73 -12.07
CA SER A 89 14.52 -10.08 -12.94
C SER A 89 14.71 -8.56 -12.81
N TYR A 90 15.82 -8.18 -12.16
CA TYR A 90 16.57 -6.97 -12.50
C TYR A 90 17.80 -7.36 -13.31
N ASP A 91 17.79 -7.05 -14.60
CA ASP A 91 18.96 -7.13 -15.48
C ASP A 91 19.80 -5.85 -15.28
N TYR A 92 20.89 -5.95 -14.52
CA TYR A 92 21.84 -4.86 -14.39
C TYR A 92 22.86 -4.92 -15.53
N LYS A 93 22.80 -3.96 -16.47
CA LYS A 93 23.84 -3.76 -17.49
C LYS A 93 24.77 -2.64 -17.04
N TYR A 94 25.97 -2.99 -16.58
CA TYR A 94 27.00 -1.98 -16.31
C TYR A 94 27.52 -1.42 -17.63
N LYS A 95 27.42 -0.11 -17.85
CA LYS A 95 28.11 0.57 -18.95
C LYS A 95 29.49 0.99 -18.47
N GLU A 96 30.49 0.28 -19.02
CA GLU A 96 31.93 0.60 -19.04
C GLU A 96 32.67 0.55 -17.69
N MET A 97 33.41 -0.55 -17.48
CA MET A 97 34.52 -0.58 -16.51
C MET A 97 35.77 0.06 -17.13
N PRO A 98 36.60 0.80 -16.34
CA PRO A 98 37.82 1.48 -16.82
C PRO A 98 38.87 0.59 -17.52
N GLN A 99 38.71 -0.73 -17.50
CA GLN A 99 39.66 -1.73 -18.04
C GLN A 99 39.06 -2.67 -19.10
N GLY A 100 37.92 -2.31 -19.72
CA GLY A 100 37.44 -3.00 -20.93
C GLY A 100 36.78 -4.37 -20.70
N GLY A 101 36.00 -4.54 -19.64
CA GLY A 101 35.22 -5.75 -19.37
C GLY A 101 33.70 -5.51 -19.37
N TRP A 102 32.94 -6.48 -19.87
CA TRP A 102 31.49 -6.57 -19.68
C TRP A 102 31.20 -7.36 -18.41
N GLY A 103 30.55 -6.74 -17.43
CA GLY A 103 30.06 -7.42 -16.24
C GLY A 103 28.55 -7.68 -16.33
N TYR A 104 28.13 -8.93 -16.21
CA TYR A 104 26.72 -9.31 -16.06
C TYR A 104 26.47 -9.71 -14.59
N GLY A 105 25.47 -9.09 -13.96
CA GLY A 105 25.02 -9.45 -12.62
C GLY A 105 23.57 -9.87 -12.65
N TYR A 106 23.24 -11.01 -12.03
CA TYR A 106 21.87 -11.49 -11.87
C TYR A 106 21.33 -11.03 -10.52
N GLY A 107 20.18 -10.33 -10.52
CA GLY A 107 19.43 -10.04 -9.30
C GLY A 107 18.52 -11.22 -8.92
N TYR A 108 18.44 -11.54 -7.63
CA TYR A 108 17.48 -12.51 -7.11
C TYR A 108 16.08 -11.88 -7.07
N GLY A 109 15.07 -12.58 -7.60
CA GLY A 109 13.68 -12.16 -7.49
C GLY A 109 13.17 -12.25 -6.05
N TYR A 110 12.06 -11.57 -5.76
CA TYR A 110 11.40 -11.63 -4.46
C TYR A 110 9.92 -11.97 -4.61
N SER A 111 9.37 -12.63 -3.59
CA SER A 111 7.95 -12.91 -3.48
C SER A 111 7.30 -11.90 -2.53
N TYR A 112 6.05 -11.56 -2.80
CA TYR A 112 5.20 -10.74 -1.95
C TYR A 112 3.80 -11.35 -1.88
N THR A 113 3.06 -11.02 -0.83
CA THR A 113 1.64 -11.38 -0.73
C THR A 113 0.86 -10.48 -1.66
N GLU A 114 0.31 -11.02 -2.75
CA GLU A 114 -0.54 -10.27 -3.68
C GLU A 114 -1.92 -9.98 -3.08
N GLY A 115 -2.35 -10.81 -2.13
CA GLY A 115 -3.63 -10.69 -1.45
C GLY A 115 -3.97 -11.97 -0.70
N VAL A 116 -5.24 -12.12 -0.34
CA VAL A 116 -5.77 -13.34 0.27
C VAL A 116 -7.04 -13.80 -0.45
N THR A 117 -7.30 -15.11 -0.44
CA THR A 117 -8.59 -15.69 -0.81
C THR A 117 -9.33 -16.13 0.45
N ILE A 118 -10.54 -15.63 0.63
CA ILE A 118 -11.48 -16.02 1.68
C ILE A 118 -12.42 -17.08 1.11
N ILE A 119 -12.47 -18.25 1.75
CA ILE A 119 -13.43 -19.31 1.43
C ILE A 119 -14.53 -19.31 2.49
N ALA A 120 -15.78 -19.20 2.06
CA ALA A 120 -16.93 -19.13 2.94
C ALA A 120 -18.04 -20.10 2.53
N LYS A 121 -18.76 -20.64 3.51
CA LYS A 121 -19.85 -21.61 3.33
C LYS A 121 -21.19 -20.93 3.63
N LYS A 122 -22.18 -21.15 2.76
CA LYS A 122 -23.55 -20.63 3.00
C LYS A 122 -24.12 -21.29 4.26
N MET A 123 -24.60 -20.48 5.19
CA MET A 123 -25.33 -20.95 6.36
C MET A 123 -26.74 -21.35 5.94
N ASN A 124 -27.14 -22.58 6.26
CA ASN A 124 -28.53 -23.01 6.13
C ASN A 124 -29.25 -22.60 7.41
N ILE A 125 -29.95 -21.47 7.39
CA ILE A 125 -30.81 -21.08 8.51
C ILE A 125 -32.03 -22.02 8.50
N GLN A 126 -32.04 -23.01 9.39
CA GLN A 126 -33.25 -23.75 9.71
C GLN A 126 -34.08 -22.83 10.62
N VAL A 127 -35.15 -22.25 10.08
CA VAL A 127 -36.15 -21.57 10.90
C VAL A 127 -36.87 -22.66 11.69
N GLN A 128 -36.64 -22.72 13.01
CA GLN A 128 -37.44 -23.53 13.93
C GLN A 128 -38.76 -22.84 14.22
#